data_AF-A0A421DPY9-F1
#
_entry.id   AF-A0A421DPY9-F1
#
_cell.length_a   1.000
_cell.length_b   1.000
_cell.length_c   1.000
_cell.angle_alpha   90.00
_cell.angle_beta   90.00
_cell.angle_gamma   90.00
#
_symmetry.space_group_name_H-M   'P 1'
#
loop_
_entity.id
_entity.type
_entity.pdbx_description
1 polymer ?
#
loop_
_entity_poly.entity_id
_entity_poly.type
_entity_poly.pdbx_seq_one_letter_code
_entity_poly.pdbx_strand_id
1 'polypeptide(L)'
;MTTNNMDLHHYQQLIDIFDDCFSAEYNTRLIKGDDEPIYLPADEQVPYHRVIFAHGFYASALHEISHWCIAGEQRRLQVDFGYWYCPDGRDADTQSRFESVEIKPQAFDWLFCVAAGFPFNVSCDNLNGDSEPDRIDFQRRVHAQVMLYLQQGIPPRPARFINALQSFYHTPPLTAASFPYPADLC
;
A
#
# COMPACT_ATOMS: atom_id res chain seq x y z
N MET A 1 19.25 -23.93 -10.64
CA MET A 1 19.84 -22.83 -9.84
C MET A 1 18.66 -22.05 -9.30
N THR A 2 18.36 -22.20 -8.01
CA THR A 2 17.31 -21.45 -7.32
C THR A 2 17.81 -20.02 -7.12
N THR A 3 17.38 -19.12 -7.99
CA THR A 3 17.52 -17.68 -7.77
C THR A 3 16.79 -17.34 -6.47
N ASN A 4 17.53 -16.79 -5.50
CA ASN A 4 16.95 -16.27 -4.27
C ASN A 4 15.93 -15.19 -4.64
N ASN A 5 14.68 -15.36 -4.23
CA ASN A 5 13.59 -14.42 -4.53
C ASN A 5 13.80 -13.04 -3.88
N MET A 6 14.76 -12.89 -2.96
CA MET A 6 15.14 -11.62 -2.33
C MET A 6 15.92 -10.67 -3.25
N ASP A 7 16.52 -11.16 -4.34
CA ASP A 7 17.19 -10.30 -5.32
C ASP A 7 16.23 -9.71 -6.37
N LEU A 8 14.97 -10.19 -6.43
CA LEU A 8 14.01 -9.78 -7.46
C LEU A 8 13.23 -8.51 -7.09
N HIS A 9 12.87 -8.33 -5.81
CA HIS A 9 12.08 -7.20 -5.31
C HIS A 9 12.83 -6.43 -4.23
N HIS A 10 13.46 -5.32 -4.64
CA HIS A 10 14.17 -4.41 -3.74
C HIS A 10 13.47 -3.06 -3.66
N TYR A 11 13.34 -2.46 -2.47
CA TYR A 11 12.58 -1.22 -2.27
C TYR A 11 13.06 -0.07 -3.15
N GLN A 12 14.35 -0.04 -3.51
CA GLN A 12 14.91 0.97 -4.41
C GLN A 12 14.20 0.99 -5.76
N GLN A 13 13.76 -0.16 -6.26
CA GLN A 13 12.98 -0.24 -7.50
C GLN A 13 11.65 0.51 -7.36
N LEU A 14 11.00 0.44 -6.20
CA LEU A 14 9.76 1.19 -5.94
C LEU A 14 10.01 2.68 -5.85
N ILE A 15 11.17 3.11 -5.30
CA ILE A 15 11.55 4.52 -5.30
C ILE A 15 11.67 5.03 -6.72
N ASP A 16 12.43 4.33 -7.56
CA ASP A 16 12.68 4.75 -8.94
C ASP A 16 11.36 4.78 -9.74
N ILE A 17 10.53 3.73 -9.64
CA ILE A 17 9.23 3.64 -10.34
C ILE A 17 8.26 4.72 -9.85
N PHE A 18 8.19 4.96 -8.54
CA PHE A 18 7.29 5.96 -7.96
C PHE A 18 7.69 7.38 -8.38
N ASP A 19 8.98 7.70 -8.28
CA ASP A 19 9.52 9.01 -8.64
C ASP A 19 9.33 9.29 -10.14
N ASP A 20 9.53 8.30 -11.01
CA ASP A 20 9.24 8.41 -12.44
C ASP A 20 7.75 8.67 -12.72
N CYS A 21 6.85 8.08 -11.91
CA CYS A 21 5.40 8.26 -12.07
C CYS A 21 4.90 9.63 -11.58
N PHE A 22 5.48 10.15 -10.49
CA PHE A 22 4.81 11.16 -9.68
C PHE A 22 5.67 12.37 -9.27
N SER A 23 7.00 12.32 -9.40
CA SER A 23 7.84 13.44 -8.99
C SER A 23 7.60 14.70 -9.81
N ALA A 24 7.36 14.58 -11.12
CA ALA A 24 7.12 15.73 -11.99
C ALA A 24 5.71 16.32 -11.85
N GLU A 25 4.67 15.48 -11.83
CA GLU A 25 3.27 15.96 -11.83
C GLU A 25 2.75 16.27 -10.43
N TYR A 26 3.13 15.47 -9.43
CA TYR A 26 2.62 15.60 -8.06
C TYR A 26 3.66 16.16 -7.10
N ASN A 27 4.87 16.52 -7.58
CA ASN A 27 5.98 16.98 -6.75
C ASN A 27 6.23 16.07 -5.53
N THR A 28 6.03 14.76 -5.69
CA THR A 28 6.09 13.79 -4.59
C THR A 28 7.13 12.73 -4.90
N ARG A 29 7.96 12.39 -3.90
CA ARG A 29 8.97 11.33 -3.98
C ARG A 29 8.79 10.29 -2.87
N LEU A 30 9.24 9.08 -3.15
CA LEU A 30 9.28 7.99 -2.18
C LEU A 30 10.65 7.92 -1.50
N ILE A 31 10.69 7.88 -0.17
CA ILE A 31 11.92 7.96 0.61
C ILE A 31 11.99 6.81 1.60
N LYS A 32 13.13 6.11 1.65
CA LYS A 32 13.41 5.13 2.70
C LYS A 32 13.69 5.88 4.01
N GLY A 33 12.82 5.69 4.99
CA GLY A 33 13.00 6.14 6.36
C GLY A 33 13.70 5.10 7.22
N ASP A 34 13.74 5.36 8.53
CA ASP A 34 14.31 4.43 9.50
C ASP A 34 13.20 3.70 10.25
N ASP A 35 12.51 4.38 11.17
CA ASP A 35 11.63 3.71 12.14
C ASP A 35 10.13 3.86 11.82
N GLU A 36 9.64 5.08 11.60
CA GLU A 36 8.21 5.35 11.41
C GLU A 36 7.90 5.81 9.98
N PRO A 37 6.81 5.29 9.37
CA PRO A 37 6.29 5.86 8.14
C PRO A 37 5.71 7.25 8.41
N ILE A 38 5.87 8.17 7.46
CA ILE A 38 5.30 9.51 7.56
C ILE A 38 5.19 10.17 6.19
N TYR A 39 4.08 10.87 5.96
CA TYR A 39 4.00 11.81 4.86
C TYR A 39 4.41 13.21 5.28
N LEU A 40 5.38 13.81 4.58
CA LEU A 40 5.80 15.19 4.79
C LEU A 40 5.51 16.03 3.54
N PRO A 41 4.71 17.10 3.64
CA PRO A 41 4.55 18.00 2.51
C PRO A 41 5.86 18.73 2.16
N ALA A 42 5.92 19.30 0.96
CA ALA A 42 6.97 20.21 0.56
C ALA A 42 6.99 21.43 1.50
N ASP A 43 8.18 21.89 1.84
CA ASP A 43 8.42 23.03 2.72
C ASP A 43 9.60 23.88 2.21
N GLU A 44 10.00 24.90 2.97
CA GLU A 44 11.11 25.80 2.59
C GLU A 44 12.48 25.10 2.53
N GLN A 45 12.65 23.99 3.25
CA GLN A 45 13.91 23.24 3.31
C GLN A 45 13.95 22.15 2.24
N VAL A 46 12.82 21.48 1.99
CA VAL A 46 12.69 20.42 1.01
C VAL A 46 11.52 20.73 0.06
N PRO A 47 11.79 21.16 -1.19
CA PRO A 47 10.78 21.69 -2.11
C PRO A 47 9.94 20.60 -2.80
N TYR A 48 9.84 19.40 -2.21
CA TYR A 48 9.02 18.29 -2.70
C TYR A 48 8.38 17.52 -1.53
N HIS A 49 7.18 16.98 -1.77
CA HIS A 49 6.49 16.10 -0.84
C HIS A 49 7.22 14.76 -0.73
N ARG A 50 7.19 14.15 0.45
CA ARG A 50 7.90 12.92 0.77
C ARG A 50 6.91 11.92 1.34
N VAL A 51 6.80 10.76 0.70
CA VAL A 51 6.19 9.55 1.27
C VAL A 51 7.34 8.76 1.88
N ILE A 52 7.44 8.72 3.20
CA ILE A 52 8.53 8.05 3.91
C ILE A 52 8.01 6.71 4.43
N PHE A 53 8.68 5.61 4.07
CA PHE A 53 8.34 4.26 4.52
C PHE A 53 9.41 3.69 5.45
N ALA A 54 9.03 2.79 6.35
CA ALA A 54 9.89 2.30 7.42
C ALA A 54 10.78 1.11 7.01
N HIS A 55 11.90 0.96 7.70
CA HIS A 55 12.77 -0.23 7.75
C HIS A 55 13.35 -0.75 6.42
N GLY A 56 13.17 -0.04 5.30
CA GLY A 56 13.67 -0.50 4.00
C GLY A 56 12.94 -1.75 3.47
N PHE A 57 11.71 -2.01 3.90
CA PHE A 57 10.96 -3.17 3.42
C PHE A 57 10.12 -2.85 2.19
N TYR A 58 10.16 -3.73 1.18
CA TYR A 58 9.38 -3.60 -0.05
C TYR A 58 7.87 -3.48 0.23
N ALA A 59 7.35 -4.32 1.14
CA ALA A 59 5.96 -4.28 1.55
C ALA A 59 5.58 -2.96 2.26
N SER A 60 6.48 -2.42 3.09
CA SER A 60 6.25 -1.12 3.74
C SER A 60 6.19 0.00 2.71
N ALA A 61 7.09 0.01 1.73
CA ALA A 61 7.02 0.98 0.63
C ALA A 61 5.71 0.91 -0.17
N LEU A 62 5.24 -0.30 -0.51
CA LEU A 62 3.94 -0.46 -1.19
C LEU A 62 2.78 0.09 -0.34
N HIS A 63 2.79 -0.20 0.95
CA HIS A 63 1.76 0.25 1.88
C HIS A 63 1.64 1.77 1.95
N GLU A 64 2.77 2.47 2.06
CA GLU A 64 2.78 3.93 2.08
C GLU A 64 2.32 4.55 0.75
N ILE A 65 2.66 3.92 -0.38
CA ILE A 65 2.17 4.34 -1.71
C ILE A 65 0.65 4.17 -1.80
N SER A 66 0.10 3.09 -1.23
CA SER A 66 -1.35 2.85 -1.17
C SER A 66 -2.07 3.92 -0.36
N HIS A 67 -1.57 4.24 0.84
CA HIS A 67 -2.10 5.35 1.65
C HIS A 67 -2.05 6.68 0.90
N TRP A 68 -0.91 7.00 0.27
CA TRP A 68 -0.78 8.19 -0.54
C TRP A 68 -1.79 8.22 -1.70
N CYS A 69 -2.04 7.08 -2.37
CA CYS A 69 -3.02 6.93 -3.44
C CYS A 69 -4.48 7.15 -2.97
N ILE A 70 -4.78 6.90 -1.69
CA ILE A 70 -6.08 7.18 -1.06
C ILE A 70 -6.21 8.65 -0.66
N ALA A 71 -5.15 9.23 -0.10
CA ALA A 71 -5.16 10.60 0.41
C ALA A 71 -5.44 11.61 -0.71
N GLY A 72 -6.53 12.38 -0.60
CA GLY A 72 -6.91 13.44 -1.54
C GLY A 72 -5.97 14.65 -1.51
N GLU A 73 -6.13 15.58 -2.45
CA GLU A 73 -5.22 16.74 -2.60
C GLU A 73 -5.06 17.57 -1.33
N GLN A 74 -6.18 17.92 -0.67
CA GLN A 74 -6.16 18.69 0.58
C GLN A 74 -5.50 17.95 1.75
N ARG A 75 -5.56 16.61 1.73
CA ARG A 75 -4.92 15.76 2.73
C ARG A 75 -3.40 15.75 2.52
N ARG A 76 -2.95 15.73 1.26
CA ARG A 76 -1.53 15.81 0.88
C ARG A 76 -0.86 17.17 1.16
N LEU A 77 -1.57 18.13 1.75
CA LEU A 77 -0.99 19.36 2.27
C LEU A 77 -0.71 19.29 3.78
N GLN A 78 -1.05 18.18 4.44
CA GLN A 78 -0.92 17.99 5.88
C GLN A 78 0.10 16.90 6.18
N VAL A 79 0.85 17.06 7.27
CA VAL A 79 1.71 16.00 7.80
C VAL A 79 0.86 14.76 8.07
N ASP A 80 1.35 13.61 7.62
CA ASP A 80 0.69 12.32 7.70
C ASP A 80 -0.78 12.32 7.23
N PHE A 81 -1.04 13.09 6.17
CA PHE A 81 -2.37 13.29 5.60
C PHE A 81 -3.41 13.88 6.58
N GLY A 82 -2.99 14.34 7.75
CA GLY A 82 -3.87 14.73 8.86
C GLY A 82 -4.71 13.57 9.40
N TYR A 83 -4.24 12.32 9.28
CA TYR A 83 -4.84 11.17 9.94
C TYR A 83 -4.45 11.13 11.42
N TRP A 84 -5.27 10.43 12.21
CA TRP A 84 -5.01 10.21 13.63
C TRP A 84 -4.24 8.90 13.80
N TYR A 85 -3.18 8.92 14.60
CA TYR A 85 -2.42 7.72 14.92
C TYR A 85 -3.17 6.79 15.90
N CYS A 86 -3.47 5.57 15.45
CA CYS A 86 -4.16 4.56 16.26
C CYS A 86 -3.20 3.40 16.55
N PRO A 87 -2.48 3.43 17.69
CA PRO A 87 -1.46 2.44 18.00
C PRO A 87 -2.05 1.04 18.20
N ASP A 88 -1.16 0.05 18.21
CA ASP A 88 -1.42 -1.32 18.66
C ASP A 88 -2.02 -1.38 20.09
N GLY A 89 -2.65 -2.49 20.43
CA GLY A 89 -3.38 -2.66 21.70
C GLY A 89 -4.84 -2.20 21.62
N ARG A 90 -5.46 -2.35 20.44
CA ARG A 90 -6.83 -1.92 20.18
C ARG A 90 -7.83 -2.95 20.68
N ASP A 91 -8.92 -2.47 21.28
CA ASP A 91 -10.11 -3.28 21.53
C ASP A 91 -10.84 -3.64 20.23
N ALA A 92 -11.80 -4.56 20.30
CA ALA A 92 -12.52 -5.06 19.12
C ALA A 92 -13.25 -3.95 18.33
N ASP A 93 -13.83 -2.97 19.02
CA ASP A 93 -14.55 -1.86 18.40
C ASP A 93 -13.59 -0.90 17.66
N THR A 94 -12.45 -0.59 18.28
CA THR A 94 -11.40 0.27 17.70
C THR A 94 -10.71 -0.44 16.54
N GLN A 95 -10.45 -1.74 16.67
CA GLN A 95 -9.92 -2.58 15.60
C GLN A 95 -10.86 -2.61 14.39
N SER A 96 -12.16 -2.78 14.61
CA SER A 96 -13.16 -2.76 13.52
C SER A 96 -13.18 -1.42 12.76
N ARG A 97 -13.04 -0.30 13.47
CA ARG A 97 -12.91 1.04 12.86
C ARG A 97 -11.61 1.18 12.09
N PHE A 98 -10.50 0.70 12.63
CA PHE A 98 -9.21 0.68 11.94
C PHE A 98 -9.29 -0.12 10.64
N GLU A 99 -9.80 -1.35 10.69
CA GLU A 99 -9.99 -2.18 9.50
C GLU A 99 -10.87 -1.50 8.44
N SER A 100 -11.91 -0.77 8.86
CA SER A 100 -12.78 -0.07 7.91
C SER A 100 -12.04 0.98 7.07
N VAL A 101 -11.01 1.63 7.63
CA VAL A 101 -10.18 2.60 6.90
C VAL A 101 -9.08 1.92 6.09
N GLU A 102 -8.64 0.75 6.53
CA GLU A 102 -7.59 -0.07 5.89
C GLU A 102 -8.05 -0.90 4.68
N ILE A 103 -9.35 -1.11 4.48
CA ILE A 103 -9.86 -1.88 3.32
C ILE A 103 -9.31 -1.35 2.00
N LYS A 104 -9.32 -0.04 1.79
CA LYS A 104 -8.91 0.55 0.51
C LYS A 104 -7.38 0.60 0.33
N PRO A 105 -6.59 1.04 1.33
CA PRO A 105 -5.13 0.88 1.29
C PRO A 105 -4.72 -0.56 0.97
N GLN A 106 -5.24 -1.56 1.69
CA GLN A 106 -4.83 -2.95 1.48
C GLN A 106 -5.35 -3.56 0.17
N ALA A 107 -6.42 -3.02 -0.40
CA ALA A 107 -6.84 -3.38 -1.75
C ALA A 107 -5.83 -2.88 -2.80
N PHE A 108 -5.28 -1.67 -2.61
CA PHE A 108 -4.19 -1.18 -3.46
C PHE A 108 -2.89 -1.96 -3.22
N ASP A 109 -2.57 -2.31 -1.97
CA ASP A 109 -1.43 -3.18 -1.67
C ASP A 109 -1.51 -4.48 -2.45
N TRP A 110 -2.67 -5.13 -2.46
CA TRP A 110 -2.85 -6.37 -3.20
C TRP A 110 -2.72 -6.16 -4.71
N LEU A 111 -3.34 -5.11 -5.26
CA LEU A 111 -3.20 -4.76 -6.68
C LEU A 111 -1.74 -4.51 -7.08
N PHE A 112 -0.98 -3.76 -6.26
CA PHE A 112 0.42 -3.47 -6.51
C PHE A 112 1.31 -4.71 -6.36
N CYS A 113 1.05 -5.54 -5.35
CA CYS A 113 1.73 -6.81 -5.16
C CYS A 113 1.59 -7.70 -6.40
N VAL A 114 0.36 -7.87 -6.92
CA VAL A 114 0.13 -8.67 -8.13
C VAL A 114 0.76 -8.01 -9.36
N ALA A 115 0.68 -6.69 -9.50
CA ALA A 115 1.32 -5.95 -10.60
C ALA A 115 2.85 -6.08 -10.59
N ALA A 116 3.46 -6.18 -9.40
CA ALA A 116 4.90 -6.39 -9.25
C ALA A 116 5.30 -7.87 -9.31
N GLY A 117 4.36 -8.82 -9.18
CA GLY A 117 4.69 -10.23 -8.95
C GLY A 117 5.26 -10.51 -7.55
N PHE A 118 4.90 -9.68 -6.57
CA PHE A 118 5.29 -9.79 -5.16
C PHE A 118 4.16 -10.43 -4.33
N PRO A 119 4.46 -11.28 -3.32
CA PRO A 119 3.43 -11.91 -2.50
C PRO A 119 2.70 -10.91 -1.58
N PHE A 120 1.37 -10.90 -1.66
CA PHE A 120 0.52 -10.11 -0.77
C PHE A 120 0.19 -10.87 0.53
N ASN A 121 0.23 -10.16 1.66
CA ASN A 121 -0.28 -10.62 2.94
C ASN A 121 -1.12 -9.50 3.56
N VAL A 122 -2.38 -9.80 3.90
CA VAL A 122 -3.21 -8.86 4.66
C VAL A 122 -2.61 -8.65 6.05
N SER A 123 -2.61 -7.41 6.53
CA SER A 123 -2.14 -7.02 7.86
C SER A 123 -3.30 -6.50 8.70
N CYS A 124 -3.56 -7.11 9.86
CA CYS A 124 -4.55 -6.60 10.81
C CYS A 124 -3.92 -5.63 11.84
N ASP A 125 -2.59 -5.57 11.89
CA ASP A 125 -1.77 -4.63 12.65
C ASP A 125 -2.18 -4.43 14.13
N ASN A 126 -2.49 -5.51 14.86
CA ASN A 126 -2.92 -5.45 16.26
C ASN A 126 -2.35 -6.62 17.08
N LEU A 127 -1.03 -6.62 17.30
CA LEU A 127 -0.31 -7.70 17.97
C LEU A 127 -0.58 -7.77 19.48
N ASN A 128 -0.85 -6.65 20.13
CA ASN A 128 -1.09 -6.53 21.58
C ASN A 128 -2.56 -6.26 21.91
N GLY A 129 -3.48 -6.46 20.97
CA GLY A 129 -4.91 -6.26 21.17
C GLY A 129 -5.54 -7.27 22.13
N ASP A 130 -6.70 -6.91 22.69
CA ASP A 130 -7.44 -7.76 23.63
C ASP A 130 -8.11 -8.98 22.96
N SER A 131 -8.09 -9.05 21.62
CA SER A 131 -8.62 -10.14 20.82
C SER A 131 -7.84 -10.30 19.51
N GLU A 132 -7.65 -11.54 19.07
CA GLU A 132 -7.09 -11.83 17.74
C GLU A 132 -8.06 -11.38 16.64
N PRO A 133 -7.64 -10.52 15.69
CA PRO A 133 -8.49 -10.09 14.58
C PRO A 133 -8.84 -11.26 13.64
N ASP A 134 -10.06 -11.26 13.09
CA ASP A 134 -10.46 -12.21 12.05
C ASP A 134 -9.80 -11.83 10.71
N ARG A 135 -8.61 -12.36 10.52
CA ARG A 135 -7.79 -12.10 9.33
C ARG A 135 -8.48 -12.54 8.04
N ILE A 136 -9.26 -13.62 8.07
CA ILE A 136 -9.93 -14.16 6.88
C ILE A 136 -11.09 -13.26 6.48
N ASP A 137 -11.94 -12.86 7.43
CA ASP A 137 -13.02 -11.90 7.17
C ASP A 137 -12.47 -10.57 6.62
N PHE A 138 -11.42 -10.05 7.26
CA PHE A 138 -10.80 -8.81 6.80
C PHE A 138 -10.23 -8.95 5.37
N GLN A 139 -9.54 -10.04 5.07
CA GLN A 139 -9.05 -10.29 3.71
C GLN A 139 -10.18 -10.44 2.69
N ARG A 140 -11.34 -10.99 3.06
CA ARG A 140 -12.52 -11.07 2.18
C ARG A 140 -13.09 -9.68 1.88
N ARG A 141 -13.12 -8.78 2.86
CA ARG A 141 -13.53 -7.37 2.66
C ARG A 141 -12.55 -6.64 1.74
N VAL A 142 -11.25 -6.86 1.91
CA VAL A 142 -10.21 -6.34 0.99
C VAL A 142 -10.39 -6.92 -0.42
N HIS A 143 -10.61 -8.23 -0.56
CA HIS A 143 -10.86 -8.90 -1.84
C HIS A 143 -12.07 -8.29 -2.57
N ALA A 144 -13.18 -8.08 -1.86
CA ALA A 144 -14.37 -7.44 -2.44
C ALA A 144 -14.06 -6.04 -2.98
N GLN A 145 -13.23 -5.26 -2.27
CA GLN A 145 -12.79 -3.94 -2.73
C GLN A 145 -11.87 -4.02 -3.96
N VAL A 146 -10.99 -5.03 -4.05
CA VAL A 146 -10.19 -5.30 -5.27
C VAL A 146 -11.11 -5.60 -6.46
N MET A 147 -12.10 -6.48 -6.28
CA MET A 147 -13.07 -6.81 -7.33
C MET A 147 -13.83 -5.57 -7.80
N LEU A 148 -14.22 -4.70 -6.86
CA LEU A 148 -14.88 -3.42 -7.17
C LEU A 148 -13.99 -2.53 -8.04
N TYR A 149 -12.70 -2.40 -7.72
CA TYR A 149 -11.76 -1.62 -8.50
C TYR A 149 -11.55 -2.18 -9.91
N LEU A 150 -11.46 -3.51 -10.04
CA LEU A 150 -11.34 -4.17 -11.35
C LEU A 150 -12.60 -3.98 -12.21
N GLN A 151 -13.79 -3.96 -11.59
CA GLN A 151 -15.06 -3.82 -12.29
C GLN A 151 -15.40 -2.36 -12.65
N GLN A 152 -15.19 -1.43 -11.72
CA GLN A 152 -15.64 -0.04 -11.84
C GLN A 152 -14.54 0.92 -12.32
N GLY A 153 -13.29 0.47 -12.31
CA GLY A 153 -12.13 1.25 -12.69
C GLY A 153 -11.25 1.60 -11.49
N ILE A 154 -9.94 1.52 -11.73
CA ILE A 154 -8.91 1.89 -10.76
C ILE A 154 -8.65 3.41 -10.87
N PRO A 155 -8.57 4.16 -9.76
CA PRO A 155 -8.29 5.59 -9.80
C PRO A 155 -6.98 5.94 -10.52
N PRO A 156 -6.81 7.17 -11.05
CA PRO A 156 -5.70 7.49 -11.94
C PRO A 156 -4.29 7.24 -11.38
N ARG A 157 -4.04 7.59 -10.12
CA ARG A 157 -2.73 7.39 -9.47
C ARG A 157 -2.36 5.90 -9.30
N PRO A 158 -3.18 5.07 -8.63
CA PRO A 158 -2.88 3.63 -8.54
C PRO A 158 -2.86 2.96 -9.92
N ALA A 159 -3.71 3.36 -10.87
CA ALA A 159 -3.67 2.82 -12.23
C ALA A 159 -2.33 3.12 -12.95
N ARG A 160 -1.81 4.35 -12.81
CA ARG A 160 -0.50 4.72 -13.34
C ARG A 160 0.61 3.87 -12.71
N PHE A 161 0.59 3.72 -11.39
CA PHE A 161 1.59 2.94 -10.68
C PHE A 161 1.55 1.46 -11.06
N ILE A 162 0.36 0.86 -11.18
CA ILE A 162 0.17 -0.51 -11.67
C ILE A 162 0.79 -0.69 -13.05
N ASN A 163 0.52 0.21 -13.99
CA ASN A 163 1.09 0.11 -15.34
C ASN A 163 2.62 0.20 -15.33
N ALA A 164 3.18 1.06 -14.47
CA ALA A 164 4.63 1.21 -14.34
C ALA A 164 5.27 -0.04 -13.71
N LEU A 165 4.66 -0.61 -12.66
CA LEU A 165 5.07 -1.89 -12.08
C LEU A 165 5.03 -3.03 -13.12
N GLN A 166 3.92 -3.16 -13.87
CA GLN A 166 3.79 -4.19 -14.90
C GLN A 166 4.82 -4.05 -16.00
N SER A 167 5.12 -2.82 -16.40
CA SER A 167 6.15 -2.53 -17.41
C SER A 167 7.55 -2.90 -16.90
N PHE A 168 7.85 -2.57 -15.64
CA PHE A 168 9.14 -2.84 -15.01
C PHE A 168 9.38 -4.33 -14.76
N TYR A 169 8.39 -5.03 -14.19
CA TYR A 169 8.51 -6.45 -13.82
C TYR A 169 8.03 -7.42 -14.91
N HIS A 170 7.58 -6.90 -16.06
CA HIS A 170 7.06 -7.69 -17.19
C HIS A 170 5.93 -8.67 -16.81
N THR A 171 5.02 -8.22 -15.95
CA THR A 171 3.85 -9.02 -15.52
C THR A 171 2.64 -8.78 -16.44
N PRO A 172 1.73 -9.77 -16.55
CA PRO A 172 0.55 -9.63 -17.40
C PRO A 172 -0.47 -8.61 -16.85
N PRO A 173 -1.44 -8.19 -17.70
CA PRO A 173 -2.59 -7.40 -17.25
C PRO A 173 -3.30 -8.05 -16.05
N LEU A 174 -3.74 -7.22 -15.09
CA LEU A 174 -4.47 -7.70 -13.93
C LEU A 174 -5.82 -8.28 -14.35
N THR A 175 -6.14 -9.45 -13.80
CA THR A 175 -7.44 -10.10 -13.98
C THR A 175 -7.98 -10.54 -12.64
N ALA A 176 -9.30 -10.69 -12.51
CA ALA A 176 -9.92 -11.16 -11.27
C ALA A 176 -9.35 -12.52 -10.80
N ALA A 177 -8.95 -13.39 -11.74
CA ALA A 177 -8.32 -14.68 -11.45
C ALA A 177 -6.97 -14.57 -10.72
N SER A 178 -6.31 -13.40 -10.77
CA SER A 178 -5.06 -13.14 -10.06
C SER A 178 -5.26 -12.89 -8.56
N PHE A 179 -6.51 -12.75 -8.13
CA PHE A 179 -6.90 -12.46 -6.74
C PHE A 179 -7.81 -13.58 -6.24
N PRO A 180 -7.23 -14.72 -5.81
CA PRO A 180 -8.02 -15.84 -5.31
C PRO A 180 -8.81 -15.41 -4.07
N TYR A 181 -10.06 -15.87 -3.98
CA TYR A 181 -10.88 -15.61 -2.81
C TYR A 181 -10.25 -16.28 -1.58
N PRO A 182 -10.18 -15.61 -0.42
CA PRO A 182 -9.69 -16.21 0.82
C PRO A 182 -10.62 -17.33 1.27
N ALA A 183 -10.27 -18.56 0.89
CA ALA A 183 -10.94 -19.76 1.37
C ALA A 183 -10.68 -19.92 2.87
N ASP A 184 -11.66 -20.49 3.59
CA ASP A 184 -11.39 -20.92 4.95
C ASP A 184 -10.18 -21.86 4.95
N LEU A 185 -9.30 -21.73 5.96
CA LEU A 185 -8.26 -22.72 6.20
C LEU A 185 -8.96 -24.06 6.45
N CYS A 186 -9.01 -24.92 5.42
CA CYS A 186 -9.45 -26.29 5.55
C CYS A 186 -8.38 -27.14 6.25
#